data_AF-X5ZBD8-F1
#
_entry.id   AF-X5ZBD8-F1
#
_cell.length_a   1.000
_cell.length_b   1.000
_cell.length_c   1.000
_cell.angle_alpha   90.00
_cell.angle_beta   90.00
_cell.angle_gamma   90.00
#
_symmetry.space_group_name_H-M   'P 1'
#
loop_
_entity.id
_entity.type
_entity.pdbx_description
1 polymer ?
#
loop_
_entity_poly.entity_id
_entity_poly.type
_entity_poly.pdbx_seq_one_letter_code
_entity_poly.pdbx_strand_id
1 'polypeptide(L)' 'MATKQGKKDNRLSDKEAMHIAETTDVSPKQAKDLAEKHGKDKGAKEAKNFKAEG' A
#
# COMPACT_ATOMS: atom_id res chain seq x y z
N MET A 1 6.97 -31.87 -4.41
CA MET A 1 6.34 -31.00 -5.42
C MET A 1 6.02 -29.66 -4.77
N ALA A 2 6.52 -28.55 -5.31
CA ALA A 2 6.39 -27.23 -4.72
C ALA A 2 4.96 -26.70 -4.85
N THR A 3 4.14 -26.80 -3.81
CA THR A 3 2.91 -26.02 -3.72
C THR A 3 3.27 -24.62 -3.26
N LYS A 4 3.70 -23.80 -4.22
CA LYS A 4 3.81 -22.34 -4.11
C LYS A 4 2.39 -21.79 -3.95
N GLN A 5 1.78 -22.00 -2.78
CA GLN A 5 0.63 -21.22 -2.35
C GLN A 5 1.16 -19.80 -2.18
N GLY A 6 1.02 -19.03 -3.25
CA GLY A 6 1.25 -17.60 -3.26
C GLY A 6 0.41 -16.99 -2.16
N LYS A 7 1.04 -16.79 -0.99
CA LYS A 7 0.58 -15.81 -0.03
C LYS A 7 0.29 -14.57 -0.87
N LYS A 8 -0.96 -14.13 -0.92
CA LYS A 8 -1.26 -12.77 -1.35
C LYS A 8 -0.50 -11.90 -0.36
N ASP A 9 0.75 -11.58 -0.68
CA ASP A 9 1.54 -10.60 0.04
C ASP A 9 0.81 -9.29 -0.22
N ASN A 10 -0.13 -8.97 0.67
CA ASN A 10 -0.85 -7.70 0.73
C ASN A 10 0.11 -6.53 1.03
N ARG A 11 1.39 -6.82 1.24
CA ARG A 11 2.46 -5.85 1.44
C ARG A 11 2.79 -5.18 0.12
N LEU A 12 2.78 -3.85 0.11
CA LEU A 12 3.31 -3.08 -1.01
C LEU A 12 4.81 -3.32 -1.14
N SER A 13 5.26 -3.44 -2.38
CA SER A 13 6.69 -3.32 -2.68
C SER A 13 7.14 -1.88 -2.43
N ASP A 14 8.44 -1.71 -2.15
CA ASP A 14 9.02 -0.38 -1.86
C ASP A 14 8.71 0.65 -2.95
N LYS A 15 8.80 0.23 -4.22
CA LYS A 15 8.46 1.07 -5.38
C LYS A 15 6.99 1.50 -5.40
N GLU A 16 6.06 0.62 -5.05
CA GLU A 16 4.64 0.98 -5.02
C GLU A 16 4.32 1.88 -3.83
N ALA A 17 4.94 1.63 -2.68
CA ALA A 17 4.83 2.49 -1.52
C ALA A 17 5.38 3.90 -1.80
N MET A 18 6.51 4.01 -2.52
CA MET A 18 7.03 5.30 -2.98
C MET A 18 6.09 5.97 -3.96
N HIS A 19 5.58 5.24 -4.97
CA HIS A 19 4.66 5.83 -5.94
C HIS A 19 3.37 6.37 -5.30
N ILE A 20 2.84 5.65 -4.31
CA ILE A 20 1.71 6.13 -3.52
C ILE A 20 2.12 7.39 -2.76
N ALA A 21 3.24 7.39 -2.05
CA ALA A 21 3.73 8.55 -1.31
C ALA A 21 4.09 9.77 -2.19
N GLU A 22 4.45 9.57 -3.46
CA GLU A 22 4.69 10.66 -4.42
C GLU A 22 3.38 11.31 -4.89
N THR A 23 2.31 10.51 -4.97
CA THR A 23 1.01 10.95 -5.49
C THR A 23 0.04 11.38 -4.40
N THR A 24 0.34 11.06 -3.13
CA THR A 24 -0.49 11.27 -1.94
C THR A 24 0.30 11.99 -0.84
N ASP A 25 -0.36 12.46 0.22
CA ASP A 25 0.30 13.16 1.35
C ASP A 25 0.79 12.21 2.46
N VAL A 26 0.86 10.90 2.17
CA VAL A 26 1.32 9.91 3.15
C VAL A 26 2.77 9.52 2.90
N SER A 27 3.49 9.18 3.96
CA SER A 27 4.84 8.63 3.83
C SER A 27 4.84 7.22 3.20
N PRO A 28 5.92 6.76 2.54
CA PRO A 28 6.01 5.39 2.00
C PRO A 28 5.78 4.33 3.07
N LYS A 29 6.18 4.62 4.31
CA LYS A 29 5.93 3.77 5.48
C LYS A 29 4.44 3.68 5.82
N GLN A 30 3.70 4.79 5.77
CA GLN A 30 2.25 4.80 5.99
C GLN A 30 1.51 4.09 4.86
N ALA A 31 1.95 4.26 3.60
CA ALA A 31 1.39 3.52 2.47
C ALA A 31 1.52 2.00 2.69
N LYS A 32 2.70 1.52 3.10
CA LYS A 32 2.93 0.11 3.46
C LYS A 32 2.01 -0.35 4.60
N ASP A 33 1.91 0.44 5.66
CA ASP A 33 1.07 0.14 6.83
C ASP A 33 -0.42 0.05 6.47
N LEU A 34 -0.90 0.97 5.63
CA LEU A 34 -2.27 0.98 5.09
C LEU A 34 -2.55 -0.25 4.22
N ALA A 35 -1.59 -0.64 3.37
CA ALA A 35 -1.74 -1.85 2.56
C ALA A 35 -1.63 -3.14 3.38
N GLU A 36 -0.84 -3.17 4.44
CA GLU A 36 -0.80 -4.30 5.37
C GLU A 36 -2.11 -4.44 6.15
N LYS A 37 -2.71 -3.32 6.58
CA LYS A 37 -3.97 -3.30 7.33
C LYS A 37 -5.20 -3.55 6.47
N HIS A 38 -5.29 -2.92 5.30
CA HIS A 38 -6.51 -2.91 4.48
C HIS A 38 -6.38 -3.73 3.18
N GLY A 39 -5.17 -4.16 2.83
CA GLY A 39 -4.82 -4.74 1.54
C GLY A 39 -4.39 -3.68 0.53
N LYS A 40 -3.64 -4.08 -0.51
CA LYS A 40 -3.05 -3.17 -1.52
C LYS A 40 -4.07 -2.18 -2.11
N ASP A 41 -5.20 -2.69 -2.60
CA ASP A 41 -6.22 -1.88 -3.27
C ASP A 41 -6.87 -0.84 -2.34
N LYS A 42 -7.18 -1.24 -1.10
CA LYS A 42 -7.78 -0.33 -0.12
C LYS A 42 -6.76 0.63 0.46
N GLY A 43 -5.54 0.16 0.73
CA GLY A 43 -4.46 1.01 1.24
C GLY A 43 -4.09 2.13 0.26
N ALA A 44 -4.10 1.86 -1.05
CA ALA A 44 -3.91 2.89 -2.07
C ALA A 44 -5.06 3.91 -2.11
N LYS A 45 -6.32 3.46 -1.91
CA LYS A 45 -7.48 4.37 -1.81
C LYS A 45 -7.43 5.23 -0.55
N GLU A 46 -7.11 4.64 0.59
CA GLU A 46 -6.97 5.34 1.86
C GLU A 46 -5.88 6.41 1.78
N ALA A 47 -4.71 6.05 1.23
CA ALA A 47 -3.62 7.00 1.01
C ALA A 47 -4.07 8.20 0.14
N LYS A 48 -4.89 7.97 -0.90
CA LYS A 48 -5.43 9.05 -1.73
C LYS A 48 -6.45 9.92 -0.98
N ASN A 49 -7.25 9.35 -0.09
CA ASN A 49 -8.19 10.11 0.73
C ASN A 49 -7.45 11.05 1.71
N PHE A 50 -6.31 10.61 2.27
CA PHE A 50 -5.45 11.46 3.10
C PHE A 50 -4.98 12.74 2.41
N LYS A 51 -4.77 12.71 1.09
CA LYS A 51 -4.44 13.91 0.29
C LYS A 51 -5.64 14.82 0.04
N ALA A 52 -6.85 14.29 0.01
CA ALA A 52 -8.06 15.06 -0.26
C ALA A 52 -8.60 15.77 0.98
N GLU A 53 -8.28 15.27 2.18
CA GLU A 53 -8.67 15.86 3.47
C GLU A 53 -7.60 16.75 4.11
N GLY A 54 -6.42 16.87 3.49
CA GLY A 54 -5.29 17.71 3.93
C GLY A 54 -5.29 19.09 3.30
#